data_AF-A0A7X2BNN2-F1
#
_entry.id   AF-A0A7X2BNN2-F1
#
_cell.length_a   1.000
_cell.length_b   1.000
_cell.length_c   1.000
_cell.angle_alpha   90.00
_cell.angle_beta   90.00
_cell.angle_gamma   90.00
#
_symmetry.space_group_name_H-M   'P 1'
#
loop_
_entity.id
_entity.type
_entity.pdbx_description
1 polymer ?
#
loop_
_entity_poly.entity_id
_entity_poly.type
_entity_poly.pdbx_seq_one_letter_code
_entity_poly.pdbx_strand_id
1 'polypeptide(L)'
;MSTSAQTASVLIPSLSPAFISADDAAVYAHELIAAIKNGIVYGGFILARQNRYYATLPHAGSSTSFDPADVLSLSDEGLFLPIQGYTIEGMYHSNTSIQRMPWQVHEESELQDNFFSIHDLNQAIRYKHNYPRFYLSCPDKCVLSYVASGSDLEKALLPLLSRKRALYPGTFERAYDLGSLMPSDLIGLICLAGELSIVLAGAHWDRRTRLGANWKADQQKGRTSVDKPALCSSVYSDVVDAVKAVHQAMLLRKHTQFAGFVLKQLDADVYVYTRALETPFFEFDWDVVFPKDPSGVPVVPEGYRIVGVYLSGEEPDALLHDTTNELFGDFFSPSALLTSLLLVRATPGCDVFFCAREGGLLRYQSDATESEAELVTLINRTHTTVSDIEARLFPYDRNAQSYVHRVAEAGKLEVITTDEVWTQEGRIGPDWAPFAVSPTL
;
A
#
# COMPACT_ATOMS: atom_id res chain seq x y z
N MET A 1 -27.98 -21.41 -47.85
CA MET A 1 -26.94 -20.43 -47.52
C MET A 1 -26.91 -20.33 -46.01
N SER A 2 -25.99 -21.06 -45.40
CA SER A 2 -25.89 -21.18 -43.94
C SER A 2 -25.26 -19.92 -43.38
N THR A 3 -26.01 -19.19 -42.55
CA THR A 3 -25.53 -18.07 -41.74
C THR A 3 -24.60 -18.62 -40.67
N SER A 4 -23.30 -18.52 -40.91
CA SER A 4 -22.27 -18.68 -39.89
C SER A 4 -22.42 -17.55 -38.88
N ALA A 5 -22.99 -17.85 -37.71
CA ALA A 5 -22.90 -17.01 -36.54
C ALA A 5 -21.42 -16.86 -36.19
N GLN A 6 -20.87 -15.68 -36.41
CA GLN A 6 -19.55 -15.30 -35.95
C GLN A 6 -19.65 -15.20 -34.43
N THR A 7 -19.25 -16.26 -33.72
CA THR A 7 -19.08 -16.21 -32.28
C THR A 7 -18.06 -15.13 -31.99
N ALA A 8 -18.49 -14.01 -31.42
CA ALA A 8 -17.58 -12.96 -30.96
C ALA A 8 -16.55 -13.62 -30.03
N SER A 9 -15.27 -13.52 -30.38
CA SER A 9 -14.19 -14.05 -29.56
C SER A 9 -14.16 -13.28 -28.25
N VAL A 10 -14.49 -13.93 -27.14
CA VAL A 10 -14.40 -13.34 -25.81
C VAL A 10 -12.94 -13.02 -25.50
N LEU A 11 -12.65 -11.76 -25.20
CA LEU A 11 -11.32 -11.33 -24.77
C LEU A 11 -11.04 -11.87 -23.37
N ILE A 12 -9.86 -12.48 -23.19
CA ILE A 12 -9.42 -13.03 -21.90
C ILE A 12 -8.09 -12.35 -21.54
N PRO A 13 -8.11 -11.22 -20.81
CA PRO A 13 -6.90 -10.54 -20.39
C PRO A 13 -6.16 -11.33 -19.31
N SER A 14 -4.83 -11.16 -19.26
CA SER A 14 -4.02 -11.63 -18.13
C SER A 14 -4.41 -10.89 -16.86
N LEU A 15 -4.38 -11.60 -15.73
CA LEU A 15 -4.76 -11.07 -14.42
C LEU A 15 -3.54 -10.95 -13.50
N SER A 16 -3.63 -10.02 -12.56
CA SER A 16 -2.75 -9.91 -11.42
C SER A 16 -2.86 -11.14 -10.49
N PRO A 17 -1.99 -11.25 -9.47
CA PRO A 17 -2.26 -12.07 -8.29
C PRO A 17 -3.58 -11.69 -7.61
N ALA A 18 -4.04 -12.54 -6.70
CA ALA A 18 -5.26 -12.32 -5.93
C ALA A 18 -5.04 -11.36 -4.74
N PHE A 19 -5.98 -10.46 -4.52
CA PHE A 19 -5.99 -9.49 -3.42
C PHE A 19 -7.23 -9.65 -2.54
N ILE A 20 -7.19 -9.05 -1.35
CA ILE A 20 -8.28 -9.12 -0.37
C ILE A 20 -9.29 -7.96 -0.51
N SER A 21 -8.93 -6.89 -1.24
CA SER A 21 -9.82 -5.79 -1.58
C SER A 21 -9.64 -5.31 -3.02
N ALA A 22 -10.67 -4.68 -3.58
CA ALA A 22 -10.60 -4.03 -4.89
C ALA A 22 -9.61 -2.86 -4.90
N ASP A 23 -9.48 -2.15 -3.77
CA ASP A 23 -8.54 -1.03 -3.60
C ASP A 23 -7.09 -1.53 -3.71
N ASP A 24 -6.76 -2.69 -3.12
CA ASP A 24 -5.42 -3.29 -3.23
C ASP A 24 -5.09 -3.68 -4.68
N ALA A 25 -6.05 -4.29 -5.39
CA ALA A 25 -5.88 -4.66 -6.80
C ALA A 25 -5.69 -3.41 -7.69
N ALA A 26 -6.44 -2.33 -7.43
CA ALA A 26 -6.28 -1.06 -8.14
C ALA A 26 -4.91 -0.41 -7.87
N VAL A 27 -4.43 -0.47 -6.63
CA VAL A 27 -3.09 0.02 -6.27
C VAL A 27 -2.00 -0.80 -6.95
N TYR A 28 -2.14 -2.12 -7.04
CA TYR A 28 -1.20 -2.95 -7.79
C TYR A 28 -1.16 -2.57 -9.29
N ALA A 29 -2.32 -2.36 -9.91
CA ALA A 29 -2.38 -1.88 -11.29
C ALA A 29 -1.70 -0.52 -11.47
N HIS A 30 -1.89 0.40 -10.51
CA HIS A 30 -1.19 1.68 -10.48
C HIS A 30 0.34 1.53 -10.41
N GLU A 31 0.85 0.63 -9.55
CA GLU A 31 2.29 0.38 -9.43
C GLU A 31 2.90 -0.17 -10.71
N LEU A 32 2.19 -1.07 -11.41
CA LEU A 32 2.61 -1.55 -12.73
C LEU A 32 2.67 -0.40 -13.74
N ILE A 33 1.66 0.48 -13.78
CA ILE A 33 1.65 1.63 -14.68
C ILE A 33 2.81 2.58 -14.37
N ALA A 34 3.05 2.87 -13.09
CA ALA A 34 4.13 3.73 -12.64
C ALA A 34 5.53 3.21 -13.03
N ALA A 35 5.68 1.89 -13.18
CA ALA A 35 6.92 1.25 -13.62
C ALA A 35 7.17 1.36 -15.15
N ILE A 36 6.12 1.45 -15.98
CA ILE A 36 6.24 1.34 -17.45
C ILE A 36 6.61 2.68 -18.14
N LYS A 37 6.38 3.84 -17.50
CA LYS A 37 6.79 5.21 -17.90
C LYS A 37 6.93 5.48 -19.42
N ASN A 38 5.82 5.80 -20.10
CA ASN A 38 5.87 6.07 -21.55
C ASN A 38 4.84 7.09 -22.07
N GLY A 39 4.24 7.93 -21.21
CA GLY A 39 3.43 9.07 -21.65
C GLY A 39 2.13 8.71 -22.40
N ILE A 40 1.64 7.48 -22.21
CA ILE A 40 0.32 7.04 -22.70
C ILE A 40 -0.61 6.73 -21.53
N VAL A 41 -1.91 6.74 -21.83
CA VAL A 41 -2.94 6.32 -20.90
C VAL A 41 -3.00 4.79 -20.89
N TYR A 42 -3.07 4.22 -19.70
CA TYR A 42 -3.31 2.81 -19.47
C TYR A 42 -4.68 2.61 -18.83
N GLY A 43 -5.29 1.46 -19.03
CA GLY A 43 -6.48 1.09 -18.28
C GLY A 43 -6.76 -0.39 -18.24
N GLY A 44 -7.84 -0.74 -17.55
CA GLY A 44 -8.29 -2.10 -17.37
C GLY A 44 -9.40 -2.20 -16.33
N PHE A 45 -9.67 -3.42 -15.86
CA PHE A 45 -10.78 -3.71 -14.96
C PHE A 45 -10.29 -4.34 -13.66
N ILE A 46 -11.06 -4.09 -12.59
CA ILE A 46 -10.98 -4.82 -11.34
C ILE A 46 -12.10 -5.86 -11.35
N LEU A 47 -11.72 -7.11 -11.16
CA LEU A 47 -12.61 -8.28 -11.18
C LEU A 47 -12.65 -8.92 -9.80
N ALA A 48 -13.78 -9.51 -9.42
CA ALA A 48 -13.87 -10.35 -8.24
C ALA A 48 -14.27 -11.79 -8.55
N ARG A 49 -13.75 -12.70 -7.73
CA ARG A 49 -14.10 -14.12 -7.72
C ARG A 49 -13.83 -14.69 -6.34
N GLN A 50 -14.81 -15.36 -5.75
CA GLN A 50 -14.67 -16.08 -4.46
C GLN A 50 -14.02 -15.23 -3.34
N ASN A 51 -14.52 -14.00 -3.12
CA ASN A 51 -13.98 -13.04 -2.14
C ASN A 51 -12.50 -12.66 -2.34
N ARG A 52 -12.03 -12.74 -3.59
CA ARG A 52 -10.74 -12.22 -4.03
C ARG A 52 -10.93 -11.25 -5.18
N TYR A 53 -10.01 -10.29 -5.25
CA TYR A 53 -10.01 -9.23 -6.25
C TYR A 53 -8.76 -9.35 -7.12
N TYR A 54 -8.91 -9.02 -8.39
CA TYR A 54 -7.88 -9.15 -9.41
C TYR A 54 -7.93 -7.91 -10.29
N ALA A 55 -6.79 -7.33 -10.61
CA ALA A 55 -6.70 -6.39 -11.71
C ALA A 55 -6.39 -7.15 -12.99
N THR A 56 -7.00 -6.75 -14.12
CA THR A 56 -6.41 -7.06 -15.42
C THR A 56 -5.02 -6.43 -15.51
N LEU A 57 -4.11 -6.95 -16.32
CA LEU A 57 -2.85 -6.24 -16.57
C LEU A 57 -3.12 -4.93 -17.34
N PRO A 58 -2.39 -3.82 -17.05
CA PRO A 58 -2.60 -2.54 -17.72
C PRO A 58 -2.51 -2.66 -19.24
N HIS A 59 -3.60 -2.32 -19.92
CA HIS A 59 -3.66 -2.27 -21.36
C HIS A 59 -3.31 -0.86 -21.84
N ALA A 60 -2.45 -0.77 -22.85
CA ALA A 60 -1.97 0.48 -23.41
C ALA A 60 -3.03 1.11 -24.32
N GLY A 61 -3.38 2.37 -24.06
CA GLY A 61 -4.21 3.19 -24.93
C GLY A 61 -3.38 4.15 -25.79
N SER A 62 -3.96 5.32 -26.04
CA SER A 62 -3.35 6.47 -26.70
C SER A 62 -2.72 7.45 -25.69
N SER A 63 -2.21 8.59 -26.17
CA SER A 63 -1.69 9.64 -25.29
C SER A 63 -2.76 10.32 -24.41
N THR A 64 -4.04 10.19 -24.77
CA THR A 64 -5.15 10.93 -24.13
C THR A 64 -6.31 10.05 -23.66
N SER A 65 -6.39 8.79 -24.08
CA SER A 65 -7.49 7.90 -23.73
C SER A 65 -7.13 6.43 -23.90
N PHE A 66 -7.89 5.56 -23.24
CA PHE A 66 -7.86 4.11 -23.41
C PHE A 66 -9.29 3.62 -23.72
N ASP A 67 -9.43 2.62 -24.60
CA ASP A 67 -10.73 2.02 -24.93
C ASP A 67 -10.96 0.76 -24.09
N PRO A 68 -11.94 0.75 -23.15
CA PRO A 68 -12.19 -0.42 -22.31
C PRO A 68 -12.64 -1.67 -23.11
N ALA A 69 -13.16 -1.50 -24.33
CA ALA A 69 -13.53 -2.61 -25.21
C ALA A 69 -12.32 -3.40 -25.72
N ASP A 70 -11.10 -2.86 -25.62
CA ASP A 70 -9.86 -3.57 -25.94
C ASP A 70 -9.45 -4.58 -24.84
N VAL A 71 -10.08 -4.52 -23.66
CA VAL A 71 -9.78 -5.42 -22.53
C VAL A 71 -10.90 -6.41 -22.25
N LEU A 72 -12.17 -5.96 -22.24
CA LEU A 72 -13.33 -6.82 -22.07
C LEU A 72 -14.35 -6.61 -23.20
N SER A 73 -14.95 -7.70 -23.65
CA SER A 73 -15.98 -7.67 -24.70
C SER A 73 -17.28 -7.04 -24.19
N LEU A 74 -18.05 -6.43 -25.09
CA LEU A 74 -19.39 -5.90 -24.82
C LEU A 74 -20.47 -6.91 -25.21
N SER A 75 -21.59 -6.89 -24.48
CA SER A 75 -22.84 -7.54 -24.87
C SER A 75 -23.56 -6.75 -25.95
N ASP A 76 -24.61 -7.34 -26.54
CA ASP A 76 -25.46 -6.66 -27.53
C ASP A 76 -26.16 -5.42 -26.93
N GLU A 77 -26.37 -5.41 -25.61
CA GLU A 77 -26.93 -4.29 -24.84
C GLU A 77 -25.88 -3.23 -24.43
N GLY A 78 -24.62 -3.41 -24.83
CA GLY A 78 -23.53 -2.49 -24.48
C GLY A 78 -23.03 -2.63 -23.05
N LEU A 79 -23.25 -3.79 -22.41
CA LEU A 79 -22.70 -4.09 -21.09
C LEU A 79 -21.36 -4.83 -21.19
N PHE A 80 -20.38 -4.51 -20.34
CA PHE A 80 -19.13 -5.27 -20.34
C PHE A 80 -19.36 -6.67 -19.79
N LEU A 81 -18.87 -7.67 -20.51
CA LEU A 81 -18.96 -9.07 -20.14
C LEU A 81 -17.73 -9.45 -19.30
N PRO A 82 -17.90 -9.86 -18.02
CA PRO A 82 -16.77 -10.35 -17.24
C PRO A 82 -16.24 -11.67 -17.81
N ILE A 83 -14.99 -11.97 -17.47
CA ILE A 83 -14.42 -13.30 -17.68
C ILE A 83 -15.29 -14.34 -16.95
N GLN A 84 -15.46 -15.53 -17.53
CA GLN A 84 -16.28 -16.58 -16.95
C GLN A 84 -15.91 -16.88 -15.49
N GLY A 85 -16.89 -16.76 -14.58
CA GLY A 85 -16.71 -16.99 -13.14
C GLY A 85 -16.23 -15.78 -12.34
N TYR A 86 -16.06 -14.63 -12.98
CA TYR A 86 -15.73 -13.34 -12.35
C TYR A 86 -16.91 -12.36 -12.42
N THR A 87 -16.89 -11.37 -11.55
CA THR A 87 -17.74 -10.16 -11.60
C THR A 87 -16.89 -8.93 -11.83
N ILE A 88 -17.43 -7.88 -12.45
CA ILE A 88 -16.75 -6.59 -12.59
C ILE A 88 -17.00 -5.76 -11.33
N GLU A 89 -15.93 -5.42 -10.61
CA GLU A 89 -15.97 -4.59 -9.41
C GLU A 89 -15.50 -3.16 -9.66
N GLY A 90 -14.83 -2.92 -10.78
CA GLY A 90 -14.45 -1.57 -11.16
C GLY A 90 -13.69 -1.50 -12.46
N MET A 91 -13.42 -0.27 -12.87
CA MET A 91 -12.53 0.06 -13.99
C MET A 91 -11.45 0.99 -13.46
N TYR A 92 -10.21 0.81 -13.90
CA TYR A 92 -9.12 1.73 -13.59
C TYR A 92 -8.54 2.29 -14.88
N HIS A 93 -8.03 3.51 -14.81
CA HIS A 93 -7.18 4.07 -15.85
C HIS A 93 -6.16 5.04 -15.26
N SER A 94 -5.12 5.35 -16.02
CA SER A 94 -4.20 6.43 -15.71
C SER A 94 -4.56 7.71 -16.45
N ASN A 95 -4.04 8.82 -15.96
CA ASN A 95 -3.96 10.06 -16.74
C ASN A 95 -2.50 10.39 -17.06
N THR A 96 -2.31 11.06 -18.18
CA THR A 96 -1.05 11.72 -18.53
C THR A 96 -1.14 13.17 -18.05
N SER A 97 0.00 13.76 -17.68
CA SER A 97 0.05 15.19 -17.34
C SER A 97 -0.41 16.02 -18.53
N ILE A 98 -1.35 16.94 -18.32
CA ILE A 98 -1.86 17.78 -19.41
C ILE A 98 -0.74 18.72 -19.85
N GLN A 99 -0.34 18.61 -21.12
CA GLN A 99 0.66 19.51 -21.68
C GLN A 99 0.07 20.92 -21.82
N ARG A 100 0.56 21.83 -20.99
CA ARG A 100 0.15 23.25 -20.98
C ARG A 100 1.31 24.13 -21.40
N MET A 101 1.00 25.21 -22.12
CA MET A 101 1.95 26.31 -22.31
C MET A 101 2.09 27.09 -20.99
N PRO A 102 3.24 27.75 -20.72
CA PRO A 102 3.47 28.44 -19.45
C PRO A 102 2.38 29.45 -19.06
N TRP A 103 1.78 30.14 -20.03
CA TRP A 103 0.70 31.11 -19.80
C TRP A 103 -0.69 30.48 -19.56
N GLN A 104 -0.82 29.16 -19.71
CA GLN A 104 -2.04 28.40 -19.40
C GLN A 104 -1.99 27.76 -18.00
N VAL A 105 -0.80 27.76 -17.38
CA VAL A 105 -0.63 27.29 -16.01
C VAL A 105 -1.27 28.32 -15.09
N HIS A 106 -2.26 27.86 -14.34
CA HIS A 106 -2.96 28.59 -13.28
C HIS A 106 -2.76 27.88 -11.94
N GLU A 107 -3.16 28.53 -10.84
CA GLU A 107 -2.91 28.09 -9.46
C GLU A 107 -3.40 26.68 -9.13
N GLU A 108 -4.45 26.18 -9.82
CA GLU A 108 -5.04 24.86 -9.59
C GLU A 108 -4.68 23.83 -10.70
N SER A 109 -3.70 24.11 -11.56
CA SER A 109 -3.34 23.20 -12.67
C SER A 109 -2.92 21.82 -12.18
N GLU A 110 -2.22 21.75 -11.05
CA GLU A 110 -1.77 20.49 -10.46
C GLU A 110 -2.94 19.67 -9.89
N LEU A 111 -3.96 20.33 -9.33
CA LEU A 111 -5.21 19.67 -8.92
C LEU A 111 -5.94 19.10 -10.13
N GLN A 112 -5.94 19.81 -11.26
CA GLN A 112 -6.54 19.31 -12.50
C GLN A 112 -5.81 18.08 -13.03
N ASP A 113 -4.48 18.04 -12.97
CA ASP A 113 -3.67 16.91 -13.45
C ASP A 113 -3.80 15.66 -12.57
N ASN A 114 -4.08 15.86 -11.28
CA ASN A 114 -4.22 14.79 -10.30
C ASN A 114 -5.69 14.55 -9.90
N PHE A 115 -6.62 14.80 -10.82
CA PHE A 115 -8.05 14.54 -10.63
C PHE A 115 -8.68 13.95 -11.91
N PHE A 116 -9.89 13.41 -11.78
CA PHE A 116 -10.66 12.91 -12.91
C PHE A 116 -10.96 14.04 -13.90
N SER A 117 -10.79 13.78 -15.19
CA SER A 117 -11.23 14.70 -16.23
C SER A 117 -12.76 14.77 -16.28
N ILE A 118 -13.30 15.81 -16.92
CA ILE A 118 -14.75 15.91 -17.14
C ILE A 118 -15.28 14.70 -17.92
N HIS A 119 -14.49 14.19 -18.87
CA HIS A 119 -14.84 12.99 -19.61
C HIS A 119 -14.89 11.77 -18.68
N ASP A 120 -13.88 11.58 -17.85
CA ASP A 120 -13.79 10.49 -16.88
C ASP A 120 -15.01 10.45 -15.95
N LEU A 121 -15.37 11.61 -15.39
CA LEU A 121 -16.57 11.74 -14.54
C LEU A 121 -17.86 11.46 -15.30
N ASN A 122 -17.94 11.87 -16.58
CA ASN A 122 -19.08 11.53 -17.42
C ASN A 122 -19.23 10.02 -17.58
N GLN A 123 -18.12 9.33 -17.87
CA GLN A 123 -18.08 7.88 -18.05
C GLN A 123 -18.46 7.16 -16.75
N ALA A 124 -17.85 7.56 -15.63
CA ALA A 124 -18.10 6.97 -14.31
C ALA A 124 -19.58 7.05 -13.89
N ILE A 125 -20.22 8.22 -14.08
CA ILE A 125 -21.63 8.41 -13.71
C ILE A 125 -22.57 7.68 -14.69
N ARG A 126 -22.27 7.75 -16.00
CA ARG A 126 -23.11 7.18 -17.06
C ARG A 126 -23.10 5.65 -17.05
N TYR A 127 -21.93 5.06 -16.88
CA TYR A 127 -21.71 3.62 -16.99
C TYR A 127 -21.52 2.93 -15.64
N LYS A 128 -22.04 3.51 -14.54
CA LYS A 128 -21.98 2.89 -13.20
C LYS A 128 -22.56 1.47 -13.11
N HIS A 129 -23.44 1.09 -14.02
CA HIS A 129 -24.00 -0.27 -14.11
C HIS A 129 -23.03 -1.29 -14.71
N ASN A 130 -22.05 -0.81 -15.49
CA ASN A 130 -20.99 -1.64 -16.06
C ASN A 130 -19.84 -1.88 -15.08
N TYR A 131 -19.49 -0.85 -14.29
CA TYR A 131 -18.44 -0.91 -13.30
C TYR A 131 -18.81 -0.02 -12.11
N PRO A 132 -18.98 -0.58 -10.91
CA PRO A 132 -19.48 0.18 -9.76
C PRO A 132 -18.43 1.14 -9.19
N ARG A 133 -17.13 0.86 -9.38
CA ARG A 133 -16.03 1.72 -8.93
C ARG A 133 -15.19 2.20 -10.10
N PHE A 134 -14.79 3.46 -10.04
CA PHE A 134 -13.95 4.08 -11.04
C PHE A 134 -12.65 4.58 -10.41
N TYR A 135 -11.53 3.97 -10.77
CA TYR A 135 -10.22 4.26 -10.20
C TYR A 135 -9.38 5.10 -11.17
N LEU A 136 -8.74 6.15 -10.65
CA LEU A 136 -7.77 6.95 -11.39
C LEU A 136 -6.39 6.80 -10.77
N SER A 137 -5.44 6.37 -11.60
CA SER A 137 -4.01 6.40 -11.33
C SER A 137 -3.44 7.76 -11.72
N CYS A 138 -3.12 8.58 -10.73
CA CYS A 138 -2.64 9.95 -10.91
C CYS A 138 -1.14 10.01 -11.26
N PRO A 139 -0.68 11.05 -11.97
CA PRO A 139 0.74 11.31 -12.19
C PRO A 139 1.56 11.48 -10.90
N ASP A 140 0.97 12.04 -9.83
CA ASP A 140 1.62 12.28 -8.55
C ASP A 140 1.68 11.07 -7.60
N LYS A 141 1.46 9.86 -8.15
CA LYS A 141 1.38 8.59 -7.42
C LYS A 141 0.13 8.41 -6.56
N CYS A 142 -0.87 9.30 -6.65
CA CYS A 142 -2.16 9.03 -6.02
C CYS A 142 -2.96 7.97 -6.77
N VAL A 143 -3.85 7.31 -6.02
CA VAL A 143 -4.97 6.56 -6.59
C VAL A 143 -6.25 7.12 -6.00
N LEU A 144 -7.12 7.64 -6.87
CA LEU A 144 -8.46 8.07 -6.50
C LEU A 144 -9.47 6.97 -6.86
N SER A 145 -10.56 6.91 -6.11
CA SER A 145 -11.72 6.08 -6.43
C SER A 145 -12.98 6.92 -6.38
N TYR A 146 -13.81 6.79 -7.39
CA TYR A 146 -15.14 7.38 -7.45
C TYR A 146 -16.19 6.28 -7.60
N VAL A 147 -17.17 6.28 -6.71
CA VAL A 147 -18.33 5.37 -6.72
C VAL A 147 -19.58 6.20 -6.96
N ALA A 148 -20.18 6.01 -8.13
CA ALA A 148 -21.39 6.71 -8.52
C ALA A 148 -22.60 6.12 -7.79
N SER A 149 -23.26 6.95 -6.98
CA SER A 149 -24.37 6.60 -6.11
C SER A 149 -25.73 6.56 -6.83
N GLY A 150 -25.83 7.19 -8.00
CA GLY A 150 -27.09 7.46 -8.68
C GLY A 150 -27.90 8.62 -8.09
N SER A 151 -27.25 9.51 -7.31
CA SER A 151 -27.90 10.66 -6.68
C SER A 151 -28.54 11.61 -7.69
N ASP A 152 -29.48 12.43 -7.21
CA ASP A 152 -30.10 13.45 -8.06
C ASP A 152 -29.09 14.53 -8.49
N LEU A 153 -28.06 14.76 -7.69
CA LEU A 153 -26.97 15.66 -8.07
C LEU A 153 -26.15 15.07 -9.22
N GLU A 154 -25.81 13.77 -9.21
CA GLU A 154 -25.16 13.10 -10.35
C GLU A 154 -26.00 13.22 -11.63
N LYS A 155 -27.33 13.03 -11.52
CA LYS A 155 -28.25 13.18 -12.66
C LYS A 155 -28.26 14.62 -13.19
N ALA A 156 -28.19 15.62 -12.32
CA ALA A 156 -28.12 17.03 -12.70
C ALA A 156 -26.77 17.42 -13.30
N LEU A 157 -25.66 16.81 -12.85
CA LEU A 157 -24.31 17.03 -13.38
C LEU A 157 -24.10 16.38 -14.74
N LEU A 158 -24.73 15.24 -15.02
CA LEU A 158 -24.47 14.44 -16.22
C LEU A 158 -24.62 15.25 -17.54
N PRO A 159 -25.66 16.08 -17.75
CA PRO A 159 -25.75 16.95 -18.94
C PRO A 159 -24.66 18.02 -19.05
N LEU A 160 -24.08 18.43 -17.92
CA LEU A 160 -23.03 19.47 -17.86
C LEU A 160 -21.65 18.88 -18.18
N LEU A 161 -21.43 17.62 -17.78
CA LEU A 161 -20.26 16.81 -18.09
C LEU A 161 -20.27 16.29 -19.54
N SER A 162 -21.44 16.14 -20.16
CA SER A 162 -21.56 15.59 -21.51
C SER A 162 -21.23 16.62 -22.61
N ARG A 163 -20.50 16.17 -23.64
CA ARG A 163 -20.41 16.88 -24.92
C ARG A 163 -21.66 16.62 -25.75
N LYS A 164 -22.27 17.69 -26.27
CA LYS A 164 -23.40 17.56 -27.23
C LYS A 164 -22.94 17.08 -28.61
N ARG A 165 -21.69 17.37 -28.96
CA ARG A 165 -21.03 16.99 -30.21
C ARG A 165 -19.56 16.74 -29.91
N ALA A 166 -18.96 15.68 -30.46
CA ALA A 166 -17.60 15.27 -30.12
C ALA A 166 -16.54 16.38 -30.28
N LEU A 167 -16.70 17.21 -31.32
CA LEU A 167 -15.78 18.30 -31.69
C LEU A 167 -16.00 19.61 -30.90
N TYR A 168 -17.06 19.72 -30.11
CA TYR A 168 -17.39 20.95 -29.40
C TYR A 168 -17.25 20.75 -27.89
N PRO A 169 -16.52 21.65 -27.21
CA PRO A 169 -16.41 21.59 -25.76
C PRO A 169 -17.80 21.61 -25.08
N GLY A 170 -17.95 20.75 -24.08
CA GLY A 170 -19.13 20.66 -23.23
C GLY A 170 -19.38 21.93 -22.42
N THR A 171 -20.37 21.91 -21.54
CA THR A 171 -20.67 23.08 -20.69
C THR A 171 -19.55 23.34 -19.70
N PHE A 172 -19.11 22.31 -18.97
CA PHE A 172 -18.02 22.45 -18.01
C PHE A 172 -16.66 22.64 -18.67
N GLU A 173 -16.40 22.01 -19.82
CA GLU A 173 -15.13 22.23 -20.53
C GLU A 173 -14.97 23.70 -20.94
N ARG A 174 -16.04 24.32 -21.49
CA ARG A 174 -16.02 25.77 -21.76
C ARG A 174 -15.89 26.60 -20.49
N ALA A 175 -16.49 26.16 -19.38
CA ALA A 175 -16.41 26.88 -18.12
C ALA A 175 -14.98 26.88 -17.57
N TYR A 176 -14.24 25.77 -17.72
CA TYR A 176 -12.79 25.70 -17.45
C TYR A 176 -12.00 26.63 -18.36
N ASP A 177 -12.24 26.58 -19.68
CA ASP A 177 -11.52 27.41 -20.67
C ASP A 177 -11.69 28.90 -20.38
N LEU A 178 -12.86 29.30 -19.86
CA LEU A 178 -13.17 30.68 -19.49
C LEU A 178 -12.77 31.05 -18.05
N GLY A 179 -12.24 30.12 -17.25
CA GLY A 179 -11.90 30.35 -15.84
C GLY A 179 -13.10 30.59 -14.92
N SER A 180 -14.31 30.21 -15.37
CA SER A 180 -15.56 30.36 -14.62
C SER A 180 -15.90 29.15 -13.74
N LEU A 181 -15.21 28.02 -13.95
CA LEU A 181 -15.26 26.82 -13.13
C LEU A 181 -13.82 26.42 -12.84
N MET A 182 -13.43 26.42 -11.57
CA MET A 182 -12.09 26.01 -11.15
C MET A 182 -12.04 24.50 -10.85
N PRO A 183 -10.87 23.85 -10.95
CA PRO A 183 -10.71 22.45 -10.51
C PRO A 183 -11.32 22.15 -9.15
N SER A 184 -11.13 23.04 -8.18
CA SER A 184 -11.64 22.86 -6.83
C SER A 184 -13.17 22.96 -6.71
N ASP A 185 -13.82 23.74 -7.58
CA ASP A 185 -15.29 23.79 -7.68
C ASP A 185 -15.84 22.45 -8.18
N LEU A 186 -15.23 21.88 -9.23
CA LEU A 186 -15.62 20.58 -9.75
C LEU A 186 -15.45 19.48 -8.70
N ILE A 187 -14.31 19.45 -8.00
CA ILE A 187 -14.08 18.49 -6.91
C ILE A 187 -15.17 18.60 -5.84
N GLY A 188 -15.51 19.82 -5.42
CA GLY A 188 -16.60 20.06 -4.45
C GLY A 188 -17.95 19.50 -4.92
N LEU A 189 -18.31 19.72 -6.19
CA LEU A 189 -19.53 19.17 -6.78
C LEU A 189 -19.52 17.63 -6.78
N ILE A 190 -18.40 17.01 -7.14
CA ILE A 190 -18.27 15.55 -7.20
C ILE A 190 -18.30 14.90 -5.81
N CYS A 191 -17.65 15.51 -4.81
CA CYS A 191 -17.71 15.08 -3.41
C CYS A 191 -19.15 15.08 -2.85
N LEU A 192 -19.98 16.01 -3.31
CA LEU A 192 -21.40 16.09 -2.92
C LEU A 192 -22.27 15.10 -3.70
N ALA A 193 -21.87 14.76 -4.94
CA ALA A 193 -22.70 13.99 -5.85
C ALA A 193 -22.56 12.48 -5.63
N GLY A 194 -21.36 11.99 -5.39
CA GLY A 194 -21.08 10.56 -5.17
C GLY A 194 -20.06 10.33 -4.07
N GLU A 195 -19.49 9.13 -4.04
CA GLU A 195 -18.43 8.81 -3.08
C GLU A 195 -17.06 8.92 -3.75
N LEU A 196 -16.34 9.98 -3.42
CA LEU A 196 -14.95 10.19 -3.82
C LEU A 196 -14.03 9.79 -2.65
N SER A 197 -13.01 8.99 -2.93
CA SER A 197 -12.02 8.56 -1.94
C SER A 197 -10.60 8.62 -2.49
N ILE A 198 -9.66 8.93 -1.60
CA ILE A 198 -8.22 8.77 -1.83
C ILE A 198 -7.85 7.37 -1.35
N VAL A 199 -7.53 6.48 -2.28
CA VAL A 199 -7.17 5.08 -2.02
C VAL A 199 -5.69 4.96 -1.67
N LEU A 200 -4.83 5.61 -2.44
CA LEU A 200 -3.39 5.72 -2.20
C LEU A 200 -3.02 7.20 -2.19
N ALA A 201 -2.28 7.59 -1.16
CA ALA A 201 -1.82 8.97 -1.01
C ALA A 201 -0.68 9.29 -1.99
N GLY A 202 -0.72 10.49 -2.58
CA GLY A 202 0.29 11.07 -3.46
C GLY A 202 0.82 12.39 -2.90
N ALA A 203 1.39 13.22 -3.78
CA ALA A 203 1.92 14.53 -3.37
C ALA A 203 0.82 15.56 -3.08
N HIS A 204 -0.27 15.57 -3.86
CA HIS A 204 -1.37 16.53 -3.69
C HIS A 204 -2.47 16.00 -2.77
N TRP A 205 -2.67 14.69 -2.80
CA TRP A 205 -3.65 13.97 -2.00
C TRP A 205 -2.92 13.17 -0.93
N ASP A 206 -2.59 13.81 0.19
CA ASP A 206 -1.60 13.31 1.13
C ASP A 206 -2.17 12.32 2.17
N ARG A 207 -3.49 12.18 2.23
CA ARG A 207 -4.18 11.35 3.23
C ARG A 207 -5.23 10.44 2.62
N ARG A 208 -5.13 9.15 2.91
CA ARG A 208 -6.15 8.14 2.55
C ARG A 208 -7.43 8.39 3.32
N THR A 209 -8.48 8.83 2.64
CA THR A 209 -9.76 9.15 3.28
C THR A 209 -10.88 9.21 2.24
N ARG A 210 -12.12 9.24 2.71
CA ARG A 210 -13.27 9.62 1.89
C ARG A 210 -13.39 11.14 1.90
N LEU A 211 -13.50 11.76 0.73
CA LEU A 211 -13.63 13.19 0.59
C LEU A 211 -15.10 13.61 0.71
N GLY A 212 -15.36 14.57 1.60
CA GLY A 212 -16.67 15.17 1.81
C GLY A 212 -16.77 16.60 1.27
N ALA A 213 -17.86 17.28 1.61
CA ALA A 213 -18.09 18.67 1.21
C ALA A 213 -16.97 19.64 1.63
N ASN A 214 -16.29 19.34 2.75
CA ASN A 214 -15.21 20.15 3.32
C ASN A 214 -13.82 19.59 3.02
N TRP A 215 -13.66 18.88 1.89
CA TRP A 215 -12.44 18.17 1.52
C TRP A 215 -11.16 19.01 1.66
N LYS A 216 -11.20 20.32 1.36
CA LYS A 216 -10.05 21.23 1.55
C LYS A 216 -9.58 21.29 3.01
N ALA A 217 -10.51 21.42 3.94
CA ALA A 217 -10.21 21.43 5.37
C ALA A 217 -9.82 20.02 5.87
N ASP A 218 -10.40 18.97 5.30
CA ASP A 218 -10.09 17.59 5.68
C ASP A 218 -8.68 17.18 5.26
N GLN A 219 -8.17 17.66 4.12
CA GLN A 219 -6.76 17.48 3.72
C GLN A 219 -5.78 18.33 4.55
N GLN A 220 -6.26 19.37 5.24
CA GLN A 220 -5.43 20.16 6.17
C GLN A 220 -5.34 19.55 7.58
N LYS A 221 -6.22 18.59 7.90
CA LYS A 221 -6.14 17.85 9.17
C LYS A 221 -4.93 16.92 9.12
N GLY A 222 -4.07 16.99 10.15
CA GLY A 222 -2.82 16.24 10.21
C GLY A 222 -2.96 14.74 9.92
N ARG A 223 -1.83 14.12 9.55
CA ARG A 223 -1.70 12.73 9.06
C ARG A 223 -2.10 11.63 10.06
N THR A 224 -2.55 11.97 11.26
CA THR A 224 -2.71 11.02 12.36
C THR A 224 -4.03 10.23 12.35
N SER A 225 -4.98 10.55 11.46
CA SER A 225 -6.24 9.79 11.36
C SER A 225 -6.20 8.75 10.25
N VAL A 226 -6.34 7.47 10.62
CA VAL A 226 -6.52 6.36 9.69
C VAL A 226 -8.01 6.17 9.42
N ASP A 227 -8.48 6.68 8.29
CA ASP A 227 -9.91 6.65 7.94
C ASP A 227 -10.30 5.43 7.08
N LYS A 228 -9.33 4.82 6.39
CA LYS A 228 -9.54 3.68 5.49
C LYS A 228 -8.76 2.44 5.95
N PRO A 229 -9.27 1.22 5.69
CA PRO A 229 -8.54 -0.02 5.95
C PRO A 229 -7.12 -0.01 5.38
N ALA A 230 -6.17 -0.68 6.03
CA ALA A 230 -4.80 -0.79 5.55
C ALA A 230 -4.76 -1.40 4.13
N LEU A 231 -3.95 -0.83 3.23
CA LEU A 231 -3.65 -1.48 1.96
C LEU A 231 -2.79 -2.72 2.23
N CYS A 232 -3.12 -3.83 1.59
CA CYS A 232 -2.47 -5.10 1.76
C CYS A 232 -1.85 -5.58 0.44
N SER A 233 -0.86 -6.45 0.56
CA SER A 233 -0.28 -7.15 -0.57
C SER A 233 -1.24 -8.18 -1.17
N SER A 234 -0.80 -8.81 -2.27
CA SER A 234 -1.43 -10.02 -2.77
C SER A 234 -1.39 -11.15 -1.73
N VAL A 235 -2.18 -12.19 -1.95
CA VAL A 235 -2.20 -13.35 -1.06
C VAL A 235 -0.99 -14.27 -1.26
N TYR A 236 -0.48 -14.79 -0.15
CA TYR A 236 0.59 -15.78 -0.06
C TYR A 236 0.10 -17.04 0.66
N SER A 237 0.65 -18.20 0.32
CA SER A 237 0.37 -19.47 1.02
C SER A 237 1.23 -19.69 2.26
N ASP A 238 2.31 -18.92 2.40
CA ASP A 238 3.26 -19.03 3.49
C ASP A 238 3.61 -17.64 4.06
N VAL A 239 3.86 -17.59 5.37
CA VAL A 239 4.16 -16.36 6.10
C VAL A 239 5.55 -15.83 5.76
N VAL A 240 6.54 -16.71 5.59
CA VAL A 240 7.92 -16.34 5.25
C VAL A 240 7.98 -15.79 3.84
N ASP A 241 7.24 -16.37 2.88
CA ASP A 241 7.17 -15.83 1.52
C ASP A 241 6.57 -14.41 1.49
N ALA A 242 5.52 -14.17 2.29
CA ALA A 242 4.94 -12.84 2.43
C ALA A 242 5.96 -11.83 2.99
N VAL A 243 6.72 -12.22 4.02
CA VAL A 243 7.74 -11.36 4.63
C VAL A 243 8.93 -11.13 3.69
N LYS A 244 9.39 -12.15 2.98
CA LYS A 244 10.44 -12.02 1.95
C LYS A 244 10.03 -11.03 0.86
N ALA A 245 8.77 -11.05 0.44
CA ALA A 245 8.27 -10.12 -0.57
C ALA A 245 8.30 -8.66 -0.09
N VAL A 246 7.85 -8.37 1.14
CA VAL A 246 7.94 -7.01 1.68
C VAL A 246 9.38 -6.58 1.93
N HIS A 247 10.24 -7.51 2.37
CA HIS A 247 11.67 -7.26 2.56
C HIS A 247 12.34 -6.80 1.27
N GLN A 248 12.12 -7.50 0.15
CA GLN A 248 12.64 -7.10 -1.16
C GLN A 248 12.18 -5.70 -1.57
N ALA A 249 10.94 -5.34 -1.30
CA ALA A 249 10.44 -3.99 -1.57
C ALA A 249 11.13 -2.93 -0.68
N MET A 250 11.39 -3.23 0.60
CA MET A 250 12.08 -2.33 1.52
C MET A 250 13.57 -2.16 1.18
N LEU A 251 14.24 -3.19 0.64
CA LEU A 251 15.65 -3.12 0.21
C LEU A 251 15.88 -2.08 -0.89
N LEU A 252 14.86 -1.76 -1.70
CA LEU A 252 14.93 -0.67 -2.68
C LEU A 252 15.11 0.72 -2.03
N ARG A 253 14.83 0.85 -0.73
CA ARG A 253 14.95 2.06 0.08
C ARG A 253 15.65 1.78 1.42
N LYS A 254 16.82 1.12 1.37
CA LYS A 254 17.58 0.63 2.55
C LYS A 254 18.01 1.66 3.61
N HIS A 255 17.80 2.96 3.38
CA HIS A 255 18.07 4.05 4.35
C HIS A 255 16.79 4.62 4.98
N THR A 256 15.65 3.99 4.73
CA THR A 256 14.34 4.41 5.26
C THR A 256 13.84 3.36 6.25
N GLN A 257 13.34 3.82 7.39
CA GLN A 257 12.70 2.97 8.39
C GLN A 257 11.30 2.59 7.94
N PHE A 258 11.02 1.30 7.94
CA PHE A 258 9.73 0.75 7.57
C PHE A 258 9.22 -0.22 8.61
N ALA A 259 7.92 -0.18 8.87
CA ALA A 259 7.25 -1.16 9.71
C ALA A 259 5.87 -1.52 9.15
N GLY A 260 5.35 -2.66 9.57
CA GLY A 260 4.00 -3.09 9.24
C GLY A 260 3.64 -4.43 9.88
N PHE A 261 2.47 -4.95 9.50
CA PHE A 261 1.91 -6.16 10.06
C PHE A 261 1.75 -7.25 8.99
N VAL A 262 1.91 -8.50 9.41
CA VAL A 262 1.53 -9.68 8.65
C VAL A 262 0.22 -10.23 9.20
N LEU A 263 -0.73 -10.45 8.31
CA LEU A 263 -2.07 -10.89 8.62
C LEU A 263 -2.30 -12.30 8.06
N LYS A 264 -3.00 -13.14 8.83
CA LYS A 264 -3.45 -14.46 8.42
C LYS A 264 -4.97 -14.51 8.35
N GLN A 265 -5.50 -15.14 7.32
CA GLN A 265 -6.93 -15.44 7.23
C GLN A 265 -7.33 -16.44 8.33
N LEU A 266 -8.50 -16.25 8.96
CA LEU A 266 -8.91 -17.06 10.10
C LEU A 266 -9.07 -18.55 9.77
N ASP A 267 -9.62 -18.87 8.60
CA ASP A 267 -10.02 -20.23 8.22
C ASP A 267 -9.08 -20.90 7.19
N ALA A 268 -7.94 -20.27 6.85
CA ALA A 268 -7.04 -20.79 5.84
C ALA A 268 -5.58 -20.37 6.10
N ASP A 269 -4.63 -21.16 5.59
CA ASP A 269 -3.21 -20.79 5.52
C ASP A 269 -2.98 -19.82 4.36
N VAL A 270 -3.57 -18.63 4.49
CA VAL A 270 -3.44 -17.53 3.55
C VAL A 270 -2.97 -16.30 4.31
N TYR A 271 -1.91 -15.70 3.81
CA TYR A 271 -1.20 -14.59 4.42
C TYR A 271 -1.20 -13.38 3.50
N VAL A 272 -1.26 -12.19 4.09
CA VAL A 272 -1.01 -10.90 3.43
C VAL A 272 -0.16 -10.05 4.38
N TYR A 273 0.52 -9.04 3.85
CA TYR A 273 1.17 -8.03 4.67
C TYR A 273 0.59 -6.65 4.36
N THR A 274 0.45 -5.81 5.38
CA THR A 274 0.08 -4.41 5.19
C THR A 274 1.19 -3.70 4.42
N ARG A 275 0.91 -2.68 3.63
CA ARG A 275 1.97 -1.88 3.00
C ARG A 275 2.94 -1.32 4.04
N ALA A 276 4.24 -1.36 3.74
CA ALA A 276 5.29 -0.81 4.58
C ALA A 276 5.08 0.70 4.84
N LEU A 277 4.89 1.04 6.11
CA LEU A 277 4.73 2.40 6.57
C LEU A 277 6.12 2.99 6.87
N GLU A 278 6.41 4.14 6.27
CA GLU A 278 7.60 4.92 6.60
C GLU A 278 7.35 5.67 7.91
N THR A 279 7.97 5.21 9.00
CA THR A 279 7.72 5.75 10.34
C THR A 279 8.89 5.44 11.28
N PRO A 280 9.20 6.33 12.23
CA PRO A 280 10.06 5.98 13.35
C PRO A 280 9.43 4.85 14.16
N PHE A 281 10.22 3.83 14.55
CA PHE A 281 9.65 2.66 15.23
C PHE A 281 8.91 2.98 16.52
N PHE A 282 9.29 4.02 17.25
CA PHE A 282 8.59 4.40 18.48
C PHE A 282 7.22 5.05 18.28
N GLU A 283 6.91 5.47 17.05
CA GLU A 283 5.59 5.98 16.68
C GLU A 283 4.74 4.87 16.04
N PHE A 284 5.34 3.71 15.74
CA PHE A 284 4.66 2.61 15.10
C PHE A 284 3.81 1.84 16.10
N ASP A 285 2.51 1.82 15.84
CA ASP A 285 1.50 1.07 16.59
C ASP A 285 0.32 0.71 15.67
N TRP A 286 -0.69 0.07 16.23
CA TRP A 286 -1.91 -0.31 15.52
C TRP A 286 -2.66 0.91 14.96
N ASP A 287 -2.70 1.98 15.75
CA ASP A 287 -3.47 3.20 15.48
C ASP A 287 -3.04 3.95 14.21
N VAL A 288 -1.79 3.77 13.77
CA VAL A 288 -1.24 4.42 12.58
C VAL A 288 -1.42 3.57 11.32
N VAL A 289 -1.87 2.32 11.45
CA VAL A 289 -2.08 1.38 10.32
C VAL A 289 -3.56 1.05 10.11
N PHE A 290 -4.31 0.82 11.19
CA PHE A 290 -5.69 0.34 11.13
C PHE A 290 -6.70 1.42 11.55
N PRO A 291 -7.84 1.52 10.84
CA PRO A 291 -8.91 2.41 11.25
C PRO A 291 -9.53 1.93 12.57
N LYS A 292 -10.10 2.86 13.34
CA LYS A 292 -10.76 2.56 14.62
C LYS A 292 -12.26 2.37 14.43
N ASP A 293 -12.83 1.45 15.19
CA ASP A 293 -14.29 1.32 15.33
C ASP A 293 -14.88 2.46 16.18
N PRO A 294 -16.22 2.56 16.33
CA PRO A 294 -16.85 3.57 17.19
C PRO A 294 -16.46 3.51 18.67
N SER A 295 -15.87 2.41 19.15
CA SER A 295 -15.35 2.27 20.51
C SER A 295 -13.89 2.72 20.66
N GLY A 296 -13.24 3.07 19.54
CA GLY A 296 -11.85 3.53 19.49
C GLY A 296 -10.84 2.40 19.35
N VAL A 297 -11.28 1.16 19.07
CA VAL A 297 -10.41 -0.02 18.94
C VAL A 297 -10.00 -0.18 17.47
N PRO A 298 -8.70 -0.39 17.17
CA PRO A 298 -8.27 -0.61 15.78
C PRO A 298 -8.83 -1.91 15.20
N VAL A 299 -9.26 -1.84 13.94
CA VAL A 299 -9.93 -2.92 13.22
C VAL A 299 -9.07 -3.41 12.07
N VAL A 300 -8.67 -4.68 12.15
CA VAL A 300 -7.99 -5.40 11.05
C VAL A 300 -8.99 -5.77 9.95
N PRO A 301 -8.53 -6.03 8.71
CA PRO A 301 -9.39 -6.51 7.63
C PRO A 301 -10.28 -7.69 8.04
N GLU A 302 -11.53 -7.68 7.56
CA GLU A 302 -12.53 -8.70 7.91
C GLU A 302 -12.04 -10.12 7.57
N GLY A 303 -12.17 -11.04 8.52
CA GLY A 303 -11.72 -12.42 8.35
C GLY A 303 -10.22 -12.63 8.48
N TYR A 304 -9.46 -11.62 8.93
CA TYR A 304 -8.02 -11.70 9.20
C TYR A 304 -7.70 -11.44 10.67
N ARG A 305 -6.53 -11.93 11.08
CA ARG A 305 -5.88 -11.60 12.36
C ARG A 305 -4.41 -11.29 12.14
N ILE A 306 -3.81 -10.49 13.02
CA ILE A 306 -2.36 -10.27 13.01
C ILE A 306 -1.66 -11.54 13.48
N VAL A 307 -0.62 -11.94 12.76
CA VAL A 307 0.27 -13.07 13.10
C VAL A 307 1.73 -12.67 13.16
N GLY A 308 2.07 -11.46 12.69
CA GLY A 308 3.40 -10.94 12.90
C GLY A 308 3.51 -9.43 12.67
N VAL A 309 4.63 -8.89 13.12
CA VAL A 309 5.10 -7.53 12.87
C VAL A 309 6.39 -7.65 12.07
N TYR A 310 6.59 -6.82 11.06
CA TYR A 310 7.87 -6.72 10.38
C TYR A 310 8.43 -5.31 10.51
N LEU A 311 9.76 -5.22 10.65
CA LEU A 311 10.51 -3.97 10.75
C LEU A 311 11.74 -4.05 9.86
N SER A 312 12.13 -2.93 9.23
CA SER A 312 13.41 -2.83 8.53
C SER A 312 14.58 -2.64 9.51
N GLY A 313 15.80 -2.82 9.03
CA GLY A 313 16.98 -2.28 9.71
C GLY A 313 17.03 -0.75 9.71
N GLU A 314 17.82 -0.20 10.62
CA GLU A 314 18.10 1.25 10.74
C GLU A 314 19.51 1.57 10.26
N GLU A 315 19.76 2.83 9.91
CA GLU A 315 21.13 3.27 9.69
C GLU A 315 21.89 3.27 11.03
N PRO A 316 23.02 2.54 11.15
CA PRO A 316 23.81 2.55 12.36
C PRO A 316 24.32 3.95 12.72
N ASP A 317 24.54 4.21 14.02
CA ASP A 317 25.20 5.43 14.46
C ASP A 317 26.69 5.41 14.05
N ALA A 318 27.15 6.47 13.39
CA ALA A 318 28.53 6.62 12.92
C ALA A 318 29.58 6.62 14.05
N LEU A 319 29.17 6.68 15.32
CA LEU A 319 30.04 6.69 16.50
C LEU A 319 30.45 5.28 17.01
N LEU A 320 30.01 4.20 16.35
CA LEU A 320 30.40 2.81 16.65
C LEU A 320 31.59 2.36 15.76
N HIS A 321 32.42 1.42 16.23
CA HIS A 321 33.55 0.87 15.44
C HIS A 321 33.04 0.04 14.25
N ASP A 322 33.71 0.07 13.09
CA ASP A 322 33.23 -0.47 11.79
C ASP A 322 32.56 -1.86 11.83
N THR A 323 33.21 -2.91 12.35
CA THR A 323 32.61 -4.28 12.39
C THR A 323 31.48 -4.42 13.41
N THR A 324 31.55 -3.65 14.49
CA THR A 324 30.47 -3.53 15.47
C THR A 324 29.29 -2.77 14.84
N ASN A 325 29.59 -1.82 13.96
CA ASN A 325 28.64 -0.99 13.25
C ASN A 325 27.81 -1.80 12.25
N GLU A 326 28.45 -2.72 11.52
CA GLU A 326 27.78 -3.60 10.56
C GLU A 326 26.76 -4.53 11.25
N LEU A 327 27.15 -5.26 12.32
CA LEU A 327 26.20 -6.11 13.04
C LEU A 327 25.10 -5.31 13.76
N PHE A 328 25.40 -4.12 14.30
CA PHE A 328 24.36 -3.28 14.91
C PHE A 328 23.38 -2.71 13.89
N GLY A 329 23.86 -2.28 12.73
CA GLY A 329 23.01 -1.80 11.63
C GLY A 329 22.15 -2.89 11.00
N ASP A 330 22.57 -4.14 11.17
CA ASP A 330 21.92 -5.33 10.63
C ASP A 330 21.21 -6.18 11.70
N PHE A 331 20.91 -5.58 12.87
CA PHE A 331 20.11 -6.19 13.93
C PHE A 331 19.15 -5.18 14.58
N PHE A 332 18.22 -5.66 15.42
CA PHE A 332 17.26 -4.80 16.10
C PHE A 332 17.94 -3.73 16.95
N SER A 333 17.67 -2.44 16.68
CA SER A 333 17.98 -1.40 17.66
C SER A 333 17.18 -1.63 18.94
N PRO A 334 17.65 -1.18 20.12
CA PRO A 334 16.91 -1.34 21.37
C PRO A 334 15.49 -0.74 21.30
N SER A 335 15.32 0.34 20.53
CA SER A 335 14.01 0.96 20.30
C SER A 335 13.11 0.10 19.40
N ALA A 336 13.66 -0.46 18.32
CA ALA A 336 12.95 -1.39 17.45
C ALA A 336 12.49 -2.62 18.22
N LEU A 337 13.39 -3.21 19.03
CA LEU A 337 13.10 -4.37 19.85
C LEU A 337 12.02 -4.06 20.89
N LEU A 338 12.16 -2.96 21.64
CA LEU A 338 11.17 -2.58 22.65
C LEU A 338 9.77 -2.42 22.03
N THR A 339 9.67 -1.70 20.92
CA THR A 339 8.39 -1.51 20.20
C THR A 339 7.81 -2.86 19.79
N SER A 340 8.63 -3.73 19.21
CA SER A 340 8.22 -5.06 18.78
C SER A 340 7.70 -5.91 19.93
N LEU A 341 8.39 -5.93 21.06
CA LEU A 341 7.99 -6.70 22.25
C LEU A 341 6.71 -6.15 22.89
N LEU A 342 6.50 -4.83 22.89
CA LEU A 342 5.25 -4.23 23.35
C LEU A 342 4.06 -4.62 22.45
N LEU A 343 4.26 -4.63 21.13
CA LEU A 343 3.26 -5.08 20.18
C LEU A 343 2.94 -6.58 20.33
N VAL A 344 3.95 -7.42 20.51
CA VAL A 344 3.75 -8.87 20.75
C VAL A 344 3.02 -9.12 22.08
N ARG A 345 3.28 -8.34 23.13
CA ARG A 345 2.52 -8.43 24.39
C ARG A 345 1.04 -8.06 24.22
N ALA A 346 0.76 -7.06 23.39
CA ALA A 346 -0.62 -6.71 23.02
C ALA A 346 -1.27 -7.75 22.09
N THR A 347 -0.46 -8.57 21.42
CA THR A 347 -0.88 -9.55 20.40
C THR A 347 -0.23 -10.93 20.64
N PRO A 348 -0.67 -11.68 21.66
CA PRO A 348 -0.02 -12.93 22.01
C PRO A 348 0.04 -13.92 20.84
N GLY A 349 1.21 -14.51 20.62
CA GLY A 349 1.44 -15.47 19.53
C GLY A 349 1.82 -14.84 18.18
N CYS A 350 2.10 -13.54 18.14
CA CYS A 350 2.68 -12.89 16.96
C CYS A 350 4.21 -13.05 16.90
N ASP A 351 4.71 -13.25 15.69
CA ASP A 351 6.14 -13.24 15.39
C ASP A 351 6.64 -11.82 15.11
N VAL A 352 7.91 -11.57 15.39
CA VAL A 352 8.60 -10.35 14.96
C VAL A 352 9.58 -10.72 13.86
N PHE A 353 9.45 -10.08 12.71
CA PHE A 353 10.35 -10.26 11.58
C PHE A 353 11.26 -9.03 11.43
N PHE A 354 12.56 -9.24 11.47
CA PHE A 354 13.54 -8.19 11.20
C PHE A 354 14.11 -8.36 9.81
N CYS A 355 13.84 -7.38 8.97
CA CYS A 355 14.27 -7.29 7.59
C CYS A 355 15.57 -6.48 7.53
N ALA A 356 16.69 -7.19 7.64
CA ALA A 356 18.02 -6.60 7.73
C ALA A 356 18.41 -5.89 6.41
N ARG A 357 19.33 -4.93 6.49
CA ARG A 357 19.63 -4.00 5.38
C ARG A 357 20.43 -4.67 4.28
N GLU A 358 21.23 -5.67 4.64
CA GLU A 358 22.07 -6.41 3.71
C GLU A 358 21.39 -7.70 3.19
N GLY A 359 20.13 -7.92 3.56
CA GLY A 359 19.27 -8.97 3.00
C GLY A 359 18.96 -10.11 3.95
N GLY A 360 19.55 -10.13 5.15
CA GLY A 360 19.23 -11.07 6.21
C GLY A 360 17.78 -10.92 6.69
N LEU A 361 17.11 -12.05 6.93
CA LEU A 361 15.76 -12.06 7.50
C LEU A 361 15.78 -12.84 8.79
N LEU A 362 15.44 -12.19 9.90
CA LEU A 362 15.38 -12.82 11.21
C LEU A 362 13.94 -12.93 11.69
N ARG A 363 13.65 -13.97 12.47
CA ARG A 363 12.39 -14.16 13.17
C ARG A 363 12.67 -14.25 14.66
N TYR A 364 11.94 -13.46 15.44
CA TYR A 364 11.91 -13.55 16.89
C TYR A 364 10.52 -13.97 17.35
N GLN A 365 10.46 -14.98 18.23
CA GLN A 365 9.23 -15.42 18.89
C GLN A 365 9.38 -15.20 20.40
N SER A 366 8.41 -14.50 20.98
CA SER A 366 8.36 -14.26 22.43
C SER A 366 7.92 -15.53 23.17
N ASP A 367 8.70 -15.94 24.17
CA ASP A 367 8.39 -17.05 25.08
C ASP A 367 7.80 -16.55 26.42
N ALA A 368 7.64 -15.22 26.59
CA ALA A 368 7.17 -14.57 27.81
C ALA A 368 7.97 -14.96 29.06
N THR A 369 9.30 -15.08 28.92
CA THR A 369 10.21 -15.53 29.99
C THR A 369 10.56 -14.40 30.96
N GLU A 370 11.11 -14.76 32.13
CA GLU A 370 11.68 -13.77 33.07
C GLU A 370 12.85 -13.02 32.43
N SER A 371 13.70 -13.71 31.66
CA SER A 371 14.80 -13.09 30.90
C SER A 371 14.31 -12.08 29.87
N GLU A 372 13.16 -12.32 29.22
CA GLU A 372 12.52 -11.34 28.34
C GLU A 372 11.98 -10.13 29.11
N ALA A 373 11.41 -10.35 30.31
CA ALA A 373 11.00 -9.26 31.17
C ALA A 373 12.19 -8.39 31.60
N GLU A 374 13.31 -9.01 32.00
CA GLU A 374 14.57 -8.32 32.33
C GLU A 374 15.10 -7.54 31.12
N LEU A 375 15.14 -8.16 29.93
CA LEU A 375 15.54 -7.50 28.69
C LEU A 375 14.68 -6.26 28.41
N VAL A 376 13.35 -6.38 28.54
CA VAL A 376 12.45 -5.23 28.38
C VAL A 376 12.74 -4.14 29.40
N THR A 377 13.01 -4.46 30.67
CA THR A 377 13.37 -3.44 31.67
C THR A 377 14.69 -2.75 31.37
N LEU A 378 15.63 -3.45 30.73
CA LEU A 378 16.93 -2.91 30.36
C LEU A 378 16.85 -1.94 29.18
N ILE A 379 15.98 -2.23 28.20
CA ILE A 379 15.82 -1.42 26.99
C ILE A 379 14.73 -0.33 27.10
N ASN A 380 13.95 -0.31 28.19
CA ASN A 380 12.87 0.67 28.38
C ASN A 380 13.39 2.10 28.59
N ARG A 381 12.75 3.05 27.90
CA ARG A 381 13.13 4.47 27.73
C ARG A 381 12.91 5.37 28.95
N THR A 382 12.75 4.84 30.15
CA THR A 382 12.73 5.67 31.38
C THR A 382 14.09 6.31 31.70
N HIS A 383 15.08 6.11 30.84
CA HIS A 383 16.40 6.71 30.91
C HIS A 383 16.56 7.67 29.73
N THR A 384 16.85 8.92 30.06
CA THR A 384 16.52 10.13 29.30
C THR A 384 17.27 10.35 27.98
N THR A 385 18.18 9.45 27.60
CA THR A 385 18.92 9.52 26.33
C THR A 385 19.20 8.13 25.73
N VAL A 386 19.34 8.06 24.40
CA VAL A 386 19.82 6.85 23.68
C VAL A 386 21.17 6.36 24.25
N SER A 387 22.00 7.30 24.70
CA SER A 387 23.29 7.04 25.36
C SER A 387 23.16 6.27 26.67
N ASP A 388 22.06 6.39 27.41
CA ASP A 388 21.85 5.68 28.69
C ASP A 388 21.49 4.20 28.48
N ILE A 389 20.75 3.89 27.41
CA ILE A 389 20.40 2.52 27.02
C ILE A 389 21.63 1.82 26.43
N GLU A 390 22.39 2.52 25.59
CA GLU A 390 23.68 2.05 25.07
C GLU A 390 24.69 1.82 26.19
N ALA A 391 24.85 2.74 27.14
CA ALA A 391 25.80 2.57 28.24
C ALA A 391 25.46 1.38 29.17
N ARG A 392 24.19 0.98 29.26
CA ARG A 392 23.72 -0.14 30.10
C ARG A 392 23.64 -1.49 29.36
N LEU A 393 23.37 -1.49 28.06
CA LEU A 393 23.51 -2.68 27.22
C LEU A 393 24.98 -2.97 26.90
N PHE A 394 25.81 -1.93 26.86
CA PHE A 394 27.24 -1.97 26.51
C PHE A 394 28.14 -1.44 27.63
N PRO A 395 28.10 -2.01 28.86
CA PRO A 395 29.08 -1.64 29.86
C PRO A 395 30.46 -2.11 29.40
N TYR A 396 31.30 -1.15 29.01
CA TYR A 396 32.75 -1.25 28.87
C TYR A 396 33.36 -2.12 27.76
N ASP A 397 32.60 -2.93 27.00
CA ASP A 397 33.20 -3.80 25.95
C ASP A 397 32.52 -3.78 24.56
N ARG A 398 31.51 -2.93 24.32
CA ARG A 398 30.86 -2.68 22.99
C ARG A 398 30.62 -3.92 22.10
N ASN A 399 30.36 -5.11 22.65
CA ASN A 399 30.26 -6.32 21.84
C ASN A 399 28.82 -6.55 21.34
N ALA A 400 28.53 -6.16 20.09
CA ALA A 400 27.25 -6.40 19.41
C ALA A 400 26.77 -7.85 19.47
N GLN A 401 27.69 -8.81 19.42
CA GLN A 401 27.39 -10.24 19.53
C GLN A 401 26.78 -10.59 20.90
N SER A 402 27.25 -9.96 21.98
CA SER A 402 26.69 -10.19 23.32
C SER A 402 25.24 -9.72 23.43
N TYR A 403 24.87 -8.67 22.70
CA TYR A 403 23.49 -8.20 22.63
C TYR A 403 22.60 -9.17 21.84
N VAL A 404 23.06 -9.67 20.69
CA VAL A 404 22.36 -10.72 19.94
C VAL A 404 22.09 -11.95 20.81
N HIS A 405 23.09 -12.43 21.55
CA HIS A 405 22.93 -13.56 22.47
C HIS A 405 21.90 -13.30 23.57
N ARG A 406 21.90 -12.10 24.17
CA ARG A 406 20.87 -11.74 25.16
C ARG A 406 19.45 -11.76 24.57
N VAL A 407 19.28 -11.29 23.34
CA VAL A 407 17.99 -11.36 22.64
C VAL A 407 17.61 -12.82 22.36
N ALA A 408 18.57 -13.64 21.91
CA ALA A 408 18.38 -15.07 21.65
C ALA A 408 18.16 -15.92 22.92
N GLU A 409 18.59 -15.45 24.09
CA GLU A 409 18.30 -16.07 25.39
C GLU A 409 16.92 -15.68 25.91
N ALA A 410 16.45 -14.47 25.62
CA ALA A 410 15.14 -13.98 26.05
C ALA A 410 13.96 -14.66 25.34
N GLY A 411 14.16 -15.11 24.09
CA GLY A 411 13.14 -15.80 23.32
C GLY A 411 13.73 -16.59 22.16
N LYS A 412 12.91 -17.03 21.21
CA LYS A 412 13.39 -17.83 20.09
C LYS A 412 13.79 -16.93 18.91
N LEU A 413 15.09 -16.74 18.72
CA LEU A 413 15.65 -16.00 17.58
C LEU A 413 16.18 -16.96 16.50
N GLU A 414 15.73 -16.78 15.26
CA GLU A 414 16.07 -17.63 14.12
C GLU A 414 16.44 -16.81 12.88
N VAL A 415 17.45 -17.27 12.13
CA VAL A 415 17.81 -16.77 10.80
C VAL A 415 16.98 -17.52 9.75
N ILE A 416 16.20 -16.79 8.96
CA ILE A 416 15.31 -17.31 7.90
C ILE A 416 15.91 -17.12 6.50
N THR A 417 16.63 -16.01 6.29
CA THR A 417 17.41 -15.75 5.07
C THR A 417 18.79 -15.29 5.52
N THR A 418 19.83 -15.87 4.92
CA THR A 418 21.22 -15.52 5.20
C THR A 418 21.70 -14.31 4.41
N ASP A 419 22.71 -13.63 4.92
CA ASP A 419 23.52 -12.63 4.21
C ASP A 419 24.99 -12.69 4.67
N GLU A 420 25.75 -11.62 4.47
CA GLU A 420 27.16 -11.54 4.88
C GLU A 420 27.34 -11.55 6.40
N VAL A 421 26.38 -11.03 7.17
CA VAL A 421 26.40 -10.98 8.64
C VAL A 421 25.84 -12.28 9.22
N TRP A 422 24.68 -12.69 8.73
CA TRP A 422 23.90 -13.86 9.15
C TRP A 422 24.17 -15.05 8.22
N THR A 423 25.27 -15.75 8.43
CA THR A 423 25.77 -16.73 7.45
C THR A 423 25.17 -18.13 7.54
N GLN A 424 24.38 -18.43 8.59
CA GLN A 424 23.80 -19.76 8.83
C GLN A 424 22.31 -19.66 9.16
N GLU A 425 21.47 -20.41 8.42
CA GLU A 425 20.03 -20.52 8.71
C GLU A 425 19.77 -21.31 10.00
N GLY A 426 18.67 -20.98 10.68
CA GLY A 426 18.19 -21.69 11.86
C GLY A 426 18.34 -20.90 13.16
N ARG A 427 18.15 -21.59 14.29
CA ARG A 427 18.12 -20.96 15.62
C ARG A 427 19.50 -20.45 16.02
N ILE A 428 19.54 -19.22 16.51
CA ILE A 428 20.74 -18.64 17.11
C ILE A 428 20.93 -19.23 18.50
N GLY A 429 22.06 -19.91 18.69
CA GLY A 429 22.48 -20.51 19.96
C GLY A 429 23.79 -19.90 20.49
N PRO A 430 24.30 -20.38 21.64
CA PRO A 430 25.46 -19.80 22.31
C PRO A 430 26.74 -19.76 21.46
N ASP A 431 26.90 -20.70 20.52
CA ASP A 431 28.07 -20.82 19.67
C ASP A 431 27.99 -19.93 18.40
N TRP A 432 26.91 -19.16 18.23
CA TRP A 432 26.74 -18.29 17.08
C TRP A 432 27.75 -17.13 17.10
N ALA A 433 28.31 -16.82 15.92
CA ALA A 433 29.19 -15.68 15.68
C ALA A 433 28.83 -15.01 14.34
N PRO A 434 28.91 -13.67 14.24
CA PRO A 434 28.68 -12.95 13.00
C PRO A 434 29.79 -13.24 11.99
N PHE A 435 29.49 -13.13 10.68
CA PHE A 435 30.45 -13.35 9.59
C PHE A 435 31.12 -14.73 9.61
N ALA A 436 30.52 -15.71 10.29
CA ALA A 436 31.10 -17.04 10.40
C ALA A 436 31.24 -17.65 9.01
N VAL A 437 32.45 -18.06 8.64
CA VAL A 437 32.69 -18.70 7.34
C VAL A 437 31.91 -20.00 7.31
N SER A 438 30.95 -20.11 6.40
CA SER A 438 30.26 -21.39 6.16
C SER A 438 31.31 -22.46 5.83
N PRO A 439 31.31 -23.63 6.50
CA PRO A 439 32.22 -24.69 6.14
C PRO A 439 31.94 -25.06 4.68
N THR A 440 32.93 -24.85 3.82
CA THR A 440 32.89 -25.23 2.41
C THR A 440 32.53 -26.71 2.31
N LEU A 441 31.39 -27.02 1.69
CA LEU A 441 30.99 -28.38 1.34
C LEU A 441 31.90 -28.98 0.26
#